data_AF-A0A2N0R9Z1-F1
#
_entry.id   AF-A0A2N0R9Z1-F1
#
_cell.length_a   1.000
_cell.length_b   1.000
_cell.length_c   1.000
_cell.angle_alpha   90.00
_cell.angle_beta   90.00
_cell.angle_gamma   90.00
#
_symmetry.space_group_name_H-M   'P 1'
#
loop_
_entity.id
_entity.type
_entity.pdbx_description
1 polymer ?
#
loop_
_entity_poly.entity_id
_entity_poly.type
_entity_poly.pdbx_seq_one_letter_code
_entity_poly.pdbx_strand_id
1 'polypeptide(L)'
;MKCSQCKNDKLSKEFPSNMITERCNHIPSYCLSCLIKNLDLANTTDQKIRKCPECSEKLSEKELRLISLAWDRVSFKIDVGNIGKAKTTQNINAADGNNNMEDIYVVLLNGQKCRFRYNQIKNIPMLRKEIRKKLDVDESKQKLIYNGVELQDQVTTPCTLQDYKIEPGSHIQLIIVLYGGAYAESTNSLIFDLFWGYPANGNQDCLDGSCLLYKGDVFFRKYDRISIFYPSFPYMRHSGDKLDEPNKRGSQRITAKLDALPPEITQLYFVLSSSNSPTIGHFKAPGFKLIDETQPDKPLCTYQLEQAAESQAVIMCCVSRVGQGMWEVIQIGKLSNGNVEDYDPIEKSIAQCSLFDKLH
;
A
#
# COMPACT_ATOMS: atom_id res chain seq x y z
N MET A 1 -9.34 -16.04 -18.61
CA MET A 1 -9.05 -17.46 -18.95
C MET A 1 -10.18 -18.33 -18.42
N LYS A 2 -10.62 -19.34 -19.16
CA LYS A 2 -11.76 -20.20 -18.76
C LYS A 2 -11.26 -21.44 -18.02
N CYS A 3 -11.81 -21.71 -16.83
CA CYS A 3 -11.39 -22.87 -16.03
C CYS A 3 -12.00 -24.17 -16.56
N SER A 4 -11.18 -25.20 -16.78
CA SER A 4 -11.66 -26.50 -17.28
C SER A 4 -12.56 -27.26 -16.30
N GLN A 5 -12.45 -27.00 -14.99
CA GLN A 5 -13.30 -27.66 -13.98
C GLN A 5 -14.62 -26.91 -13.74
N CYS A 6 -14.57 -25.65 -13.31
CA CYS A 6 -15.79 -24.90 -12.97
C CYS A 6 -16.45 -24.20 -14.16
N LYS A 7 -15.81 -24.24 -15.34
CA LYS A 7 -16.29 -23.64 -16.61
C LYS A 7 -16.52 -22.13 -16.59
N ASN A 8 -16.14 -21.43 -15.51
CA ASN A 8 -16.25 -19.98 -15.38
C ASN A 8 -15.05 -19.26 -16.01
N ASP A 9 -15.30 -18.04 -16.51
CA ASP A 9 -14.24 -17.10 -16.89
C ASP A 9 -13.61 -16.49 -15.64
N LYS A 10 -12.29 -16.62 -15.54
CA LYS A 10 -11.48 -16.25 -14.38
C LYS A 10 -10.29 -15.38 -14.81
N LEU A 11 -9.79 -14.55 -13.91
CA LEU A 11 -8.59 -13.74 -14.16
C LEU A 11 -7.38 -14.66 -14.35
N SER A 12 -6.39 -14.24 -15.14
CA SER A 12 -5.18 -15.05 -15.37
C SER A 12 -4.46 -15.40 -14.07
N LYS A 13 -4.46 -14.49 -13.09
CA LYS A 13 -3.92 -14.67 -11.74
C LYS A 13 -4.62 -15.73 -10.89
N GLU A 14 -5.82 -16.19 -11.28
CA GLU A 14 -6.53 -17.28 -10.59
C GLU A 14 -6.08 -18.68 -11.05
N PHE A 15 -5.09 -18.77 -11.94
CA PHE A 15 -4.53 -20.03 -12.43
C PHE A 15 -3.06 -20.15 -12.00
N PRO A 16 -2.52 -21.38 -11.90
CA PRO A 16 -1.09 -21.58 -11.76
C PRO A 16 -0.36 -20.90 -12.92
N SER A 17 0.64 -20.07 -12.62
CA SER A 17 1.45 -19.42 -13.65
C SER A 17 2.43 -20.38 -14.32
N ASN A 18 2.72 -21.52 -13.68
CA ASN A 18 3.66 -22.55 -14.11
C ASN A 18 3.06 -23.95 -13.88
N MET A 19 3.80 -24.98 -14.32
CA MET A 19 3.50 -26.38 -14.02
C MET A 19 3.42 -26.63 -12.50
N ILE A 20 2.49 -27.48 -12.07
CA ILE A 20 2.31 -27.81 -10.63
C ILE A 20 3.30 -28.87 -10.12
N THR A 21 3.95 -29.56 -11.05
CA THR A 21 5.14 -30.38 -10.83
C THR A 21 5.96 -30.34 -12.11
N GLU A 22 7.28 -30.43 -12.00
CA GLU A 22 8.20 -30.50 -13.15
C GLU A 22 7.98 -31.76 -14.01
N ARG A 23 7.21 -32.73 -13.50
CA ARG A 23 6.77 -33.92 -14.24
C ARG A 23 5.57 -33.66 -15.15
N CYS A 24 4.87 -32.54 -14.99
CA CYS A 24 3.80 -32.14 -15.91
C CYS A 24 4.40 -31.50 -17.16
N ASN A 25 3.99 -31.94 -18.35
CA ASN A 25 4.30 -31.24 -19.61
C ASN A 25 3.25 -30.17 -19.99
N HIS A 26 2.55 -29.63 -19.01
CA HIS A 26 1.48 -28.65 -19.23
C HIS A 26 1.32 -27.73 -18.01
N ILE A 27 0.85 -26.50 -18.27
CA ILE A 27 0.33 -25.63 -17.22
C ILE A 27 -1.15 -26.00 -17.01
N PRO A 28 -1.61 -26.25 -15.78
CA PRO A 28 -2.99 -26.66 -15.56
C PRO A 28 -4.00 -25.61 -16.04
N SER A 29 -5.03 -26.09 -16.73
CA SER A 29 -6.21 -25.32 -17.13
C SER A 29 -7.26 -25.19 -16.01
N TYR A 30 -6.94 -25.65 -14.80
CA TYR A 30 -7.77 -25.54 -13.61
C TYR A 30 -7.40 -24.26 -12.85
N CYS A 31 -8.40 -23.48 -12.46
CA CYS A 31 -8.16 -22.39 -11.51
C CYS A 31 -7.68 -22.96 -10.16
N LEU A 32 -6.89 -22.18 -9.42
CA LEU A 32 -6.26 -22.61 -8.16
C LEU A 32 -7.29 -23.13 -7.16
N SER A 33 -8.47 -22.50 -7.05
CA SER A 33 -9.55 -23.00 -6.19
C SER A 33 -10.00 -24.43 -6.54
N CYS A 34 -10.21 -24.69 -7.83
CA CYS A 34 -10.60 -26.01 -8.32
C CYS A 34 -9.46 -27.03 -8.17
N LEU A 35 -8.22 -26.59 -8.32
CA LEU A 35 -7.05 -27.41 -8.13
C LEU A 35 -6.91 -27.84 -6.66
N ILE A 36 -6.99 -26.91 -5.71
CA ILE A 36 -6.95 -27.20 -4.26
C ILE A 36 -8.04 -28.21 -3.85
N LYS A 37 -9.26 -28.02 -4.36
CA LYS A 37 -10.39 -28.93 -4.11
C LYS A 37 -10.16 -30.32 -4.66
N ASN A 38 -9.65 -30.45 -5.90
CA ASN A 38 -9.34 -31.75 -6.49
C ASN A 38 -8.21 -32.47 -5.77
N LEU A 39 -7.23 -31.72 -5.28
CA LEU A 39 -6.12 -32.26 -4.51
C LEU A 39 -6.49 -32.57 -3.06
N ASP A 40 -7.67 -32.18 -2.59
CA ASP A 40 -8.16 -32.39 -1.22
C ASP A 40 -7.12 -31.96 -0.17
N LEU A 41 -6.54 -30.77 -0.36
CA LEU A 41 -5.48 -30.26 0.53
C LEU A 41 -5.99 -29.88 1.93
N ALA A 42 -7.30 -29.76 2.11
CA ALA A 42 -7.93 -29.48 3.40
C ALA A 42 -8.00 -30.71 4.33
N ASN A 43 -7.84 -31.92 3.77
CA ASN A 43 -7.96 -33.17 4.51
C ASN A 43 -6.55 -33.77 4.74
N THR A 44 -6.01 -33.59 5.95
CA THR A 44 -4.66 -34.04 6.31
C THR A 44 -4.64 -35.44 6.94
N THR A 45 -5.81 -36.04 7.15
CA THR A 45 -5.98 -37.30 7.90
C THR A 45 -5.81 -38.57 7.07
N ASP A 46 -5.81 -38.49 5.74
CA ASP A 46 -5.59 -39.65 4.86
C ASP A 46 -4.26 -39.55 4.09
N GLN A 47 -3.48 -40.63 4.09
CA GLN A 47 -2.28 -40.82 3.25
C GLN A 47 -2.64 -41.06 1.77
N LYS A 48 -3.54 -40.24 1.22
CA LYS A 48 -3.98 -40.35 -0.17
C LYS A 48 -2.91 -39.78 -1.09
N ILE A 49 -2.45 -40.58 -2.04
CA ILE A 49 -1.53 -40.14 -3.09
C ILE A 49 -2.26 -39.13 -3.99
N ARG A 50 -1.87 -37.86 -3.90
CA ARG A 50 -2.45 -36.76 -4.69
C ARG A 50 -1.79 -36.68 -6.06
N LYS A 51 -2.61 -36.46 -7.09
CA LYS A 51 -2.20 -36.48 -8.50
C LYS A 51 -2.71 -35.25 -9.25
N CYS A 52 -1.99 -34.82 -10.28
CA CYS A 52 -2.44 -33.79 -11.20
C CYS A 52 -3.76 -34.22 -11.87
N PRO A 53 -4.80 -33.37 -11.90
CA PRO A 53 -6.10 -33.74 -12.44
C PRO A 53 -6.11 -33.93 -13.98
N GLU A 54 -5.11 -33.40 -14.69
CA GLU A 54 -5.08 -33.43 -16.16
C GLU A 54 -4.17 -34.52 -16.72
N CYS A 55 -3.02 -34.80 -16.08
CA CYS A 55 -2.09 -35.83 -16.54
C CYS A 55 -1.86 -36.98 -15.53
N SER A 56 -2.51 -36.94 -14.36
CA SER A 56 -2.38 -37.96 -13.30
C SER A 56 -1.00 -38.14 -12.68
N GLU A 57 -0.04 -37.25 -12.96
CA GLU A 57 1.29 -37.25 -12.33
C GLU A 57 1.21 -37.07 -10.82
N LYS A 58 2.02 -37.82 -10.07
CA LYS A 58 2.01 -37.78 -8.59
C LYS A 58 2.67 -36.50 -8.08
N LEU A 59 2.08 -35.91 -7.04
CA LEU A 59 2.60 -34.71 -6.38
C LEU A 59 3.27 -35.08 -5.05
N SER A 60 4.45 -34.51 -4.82
CA SER A 60 5.17 -34.57 -3.54
C SER A 60 4.58 -33.60 -2.53
N GLU A 61 4.87 -33.80 -1.25
CA GLU A 61 4.40 -32.91 -0.17
C GLU A 61 4.89 -31.45 -0.35
N LYS A 62 6.12 -31.27 -0.86
CA LYS A 62 6.67 -29.94 -1.16
C LYS A 62 5.88 -29.23 -2.27
N GLU A 63 5.54 -29.93 -3.35
CA GLU A 63 4.74 -29.40 -4.45
C GLU A 63 3.31 -29.05 -3.98
N LEU A 64 2.71 -29.89 -3.14
CA LEU A 64 1.41 -29.64 -2.52
C LEU A 64 1.42 -28.38 -1.64
N ARG A 65 2.48 -28.18 -0.84
CA ARG A 65 2.65 -26.95 -0.03
C ARG A 65 2.80 -25.70 -0.91
N LEU A 66 3.54 -25.79 -2.03
CA LEU A 66 3.69 -24.68 -2.97
C LEU A 66 2.36 -24.30 -3.63
N ILE A 67 1.53 -25.28 -3.98
CA ILE A 67 0.19 -25.03 -4.52
C ILE A 67 -0.70 -24.38 -3.45
N SER A 68 -0.62 -24.82 -2.19
CA SER A 68 -1.32 -24.18 -1.06
C SER A 68 -0.88 -22.72 -0.88
N LEU A 69 0.42 -22.45 -0.90
CA LEU A 69 0.95 -21.08 -0.80
C LEU A 69 0.54 -20.20 -1.97
N ALA A 70 0.48 -20.76 -3.19
CA ALA A 70 -0.03 -20.05 -4.36
C ALA A 70 -1.53 -19.71 -4.21
N TRP A 71 -2.32 -20.62 -3.62
CA TRP A 71 -3.72 -20.36 -3.28
C TRP A 71 -3.88 -19.29 -2.19
N ASP A 72 -3.06 -19.32 -1.14
CA ASP A 72 -3.08 -18.32 -0.08
C ASP A 72 -2.69 -16.93 -0.61
N ARG A 73 -1.73 -16.88 -1.54
CA ARG A 73 -1.37 -15.66 -2.28
C ARG A 73 -2.45 -15.18 -3.24
N VAL A 74 -3.37 -16.04 -3.68
CA VAL A 74 -4.53 -15.64 -4.50
C VAL A 74 -5.73 -15.30 -3.61
N SER A 75 -5.72 -15.73 -2.35
CA SER A 75 -6.73 -15.46 -1.34
C SER A 75 -6.60 -14.05 -0.75
N PHE A 76 -6.56 -13.04 -1.61
CA PHE A 76 -7.21 -11.77 -1.32
C PHE A 76 -8.70 -12.01 -1.57
N LYS A 77 -9.50 -12.08 -0.51
CA LYS A 77 -10.96 -12.25 -0.62
C LYS A 77 -11.56 -11.12 -1.46
N ILE A 78 -11.96 -11.43 -2.69
CA ILE A 78 -13.34 -11.25 -3.19
C ILE A 78 -13.58 -12.39 -4.21
N ASP A 79 -14.37 -13.40 -3.84
CA ASP A 79 -15.02 -14.27 -4.84
C ASP A 79 -16.51 -13.96 -4.83
N VAL A 80 -16.97 -13.40 -5.94
CA VAL A 80 -18.30 -12.83 -6.23
C VAL A 80 -19.37 -13.93 -6.39
N GLY A 81 -19.09 -15.17 -5.99
CA GLY A 81 -19.88 -16.34 -6.39
C GLY A 81 -20.80 -16.98 -5.35
N ASN A 82 -20.71 -16.71 -4.04
CA ASN A 82 -21.49 -17.46 -3.03
C ASN A 82 -21.84 -16.67 -1.75
N ILE A 83 -22.19 -15.38 -1.87
CA ILE A 83 -22.90 -14.68 -0.79
C ILE A 83 -24.35 -15.14 -0.80
N GLY A 84 -24.64 -16.20 -0.02
CA GLY A 84 -25.98 -16.76 0.10
C GLY A 84 -26.01 -18.11 0.82
N LYS A 85 -25.58 -18.16 2.09
CA LYS A 85 -26.12 -18.97 3.21
C LYS A 85 -25.18 -18.92 4.44
N ALA A 86 -25.76 -18.54 5.58
CA ALA A 86 -25.17 -18.32 6.91
C ALA A 86 -24.39 -19.54 7.48
N LYS A 87 -23.43 -19.42 8.42
CA LYS A 87 -23.48 -18.83 9.79
C LYS A 87 -22.06 -18.42 10.25
N THR A 88 -21.79 -17.18 10.68
CA THR A 88 -21.91 -16.56 12.04
C THR A 88 -20.70 -16.77 12.97
N THR A 89 -19.85 -15.74 13.08
CA THR A 89 -19.48 -15.09 14.37
C THR A 89 -18.99 -13.64 14.14
N GLN A 90 -19.86 -12.69 14.46
CA GLN A 90 -19.70 -11.31 14.98
C GLN A 90 -18.57 -10.39 14.47
N ASN A 91 -18.74 -9.09 14.17
CA ASN A 91 -19.84 -8.20 13.81
C ASN A 91 -19.21 -6.80 13.64
N ILE A 92 -19.05 -6.29 12.41
CA ILE A 92 -19.17 -4.85 12.11
C ILE A 92 -19.93 -4.74 10.78
N ASN A 93 -21.07 -4.05 10.84
CA ASN A 93 -22.07 -3.96 9.79
C ASN A 93 -21.61 -3.07 8.62
N ALA A 94 -21.57 -3.63 7.42
CA ALA A 94 -22.16 -3.04 6.22
C ALA A 94 -22.25 -4.14 5.15
N ALA A 95 -23.47 -4.61 4.91
CA ALA A 95 -23.80 -5.48 3.80
C ALA A 95 -23.58 -4.74 2.46
N ASP A 96 -22.93 -5.39 1.51
CA ASP A 96 -23.13 -5.10 0.08
C ASP A 96 -23.17 -6.45 -0.67
N GLY A 97 -24.28 -7.15 -0.44
CA GLY A 97 -24.88 -8.00 -1.45
C GLY A 97 -25.98 -7.18 -2.11
N ASN A 98 -25.60 -6.30 -3.05
CA ASN A 98 -26.50 -5.78 -4.05
C ASN A 98 -25.65 -5.25 -5.21
N ASN A 99 -26.02 -5.59 -6.46
CA ASN A 99 -25.59 -4.82 -7.62
C ASN A 99 -26.22 -3.43 -7.52
N ASN A 100 -25.70 -2.57 -6.66
CA ASN A 100 -26.14 -1.18 -6.58
C ASN A 100 -25.47 -0.43 -7.73
N MET A 101 -26.19 -0.37 -8.84
CA MET A 101 -26.03 0.54 -9.97
C MET A 101 -26.23 2.02 -9.55
N GLU A 102 -25.82 2.38 -8.33
CA GLU A 102 -26.10 3.66 -7.67
C GLU A 102 -24.91 4.26 -6.94
N ASP A 103 -23.80 3.54 -6.77
CA ASP A 103 -22.67 3.98 -5.95
C ASP A 103 -21.42 4.16 -6.81
N ILE A 104 -20.55 5.11 -6.43
CA ILE A 104 -19.16 5.19 -6.88
C ILE A 104 -18.22 5.00 -5.69
N TYR A 105 -16.97 4.70 -5.98
CA TYR A 105 -15.98 4.39 -4.97
C TYR A 105 -14.77 5.30 -5.10
N VAL A 106 -14.34 5.87 -3.99
CA VAL A 106 -13.07 6.58 -3.88
C VAL A 106 -12.08 5.69 -3.16
N VAL A 107 -10.92 5.46 -3.76
CA VAL A 107 -9.88 4.55 -3.27
C VAL A 107 -8.64 5.36 -2.90
N LEU A 108 -8.11 5.19 -1.69
CA LEU A 108 -6.88 5.82 -1.23
C LEU A 108 -5.67 4.93 -1.56
N LEU A 109 -4.45 5.50 -1.52
CA LEU A 109 -3.21 4.76 -1.84
C LEU A 109 -2.92 3.62 -0.85
N ASN A 110 -3.43 3.67 0.38
CA ASN A 110 -3.37 2.54 1.31
C ASN A 110 -4.33 1.38 0.95
N GLY A 111 -5.22 1.58 -0.01
CA GLY A 111 -6.26 0.63 -0.42
C GLY A 111 -7.61 0.81 0.30
N GLN A 112 -7.73 1.77 1.22
CA GLN A 112 -9.01 2.10 1.84
C GLN A 112 -10.01 2.56 0.77
N LYS A 113 -11.21 2.01 0.83
CA LYS A 113 -12.29 2.27 -0.14
C LYS A 113 -13.47 2.95 0.54
N CYS A 114 -13.92 4.07 -0.01
CA CYS A 114 -15.07 4.83 0.47
C CYS A 114 -16.17 4.88 -0.57
N ARG A 115 -17.39 4.58 -0.14
CA ARG A 115 -18.59 4.53 -0.99
C ARG A 115 -19.32 5.87 -0.98
N PHE A 116 -19.77 6.33 -2.14
CA PHE A 116 -20.59 7.53 -2.31
C PHE A 116 -21.74 7.25 -3.27
N ARG A 117 -22.90 7.87 -3.01
CA ARG A 117 -24.10 7.72 -3.84
C ARG A 117 -23.95 8.54 -5.12
N TYR A 118 -23.88 7.88 -6.27
CA TYR A 118 -23.71 8.50 -7.59
C TYR A 118 -24.77 9.57 -7.86
N ASN A 119 -26.05 9.26 -7.59
CA ASN A 119 -27.18 10.17 -7.80
C ASN A 119 -27.16 11.42 -6.89
N GLN A 120 -26.37 11.42 -5.81
CA GLN A 120 -26.21 12.58 -4.91
C GLN A 120 -25.04 13.48 -5.33
N ILE A 121 -24.18 13.02 -6.24
CA ILE A 121 -22.99 13.74 -6.69
C ILE A 121 -23.24 14.34 -8.07
N LYS A 122 -23.58 15.63 -8.10
CA LYS A 122 -23.88 16.33 -9.35
C LYS A 122 -22.63 16.71 -10.15
N ASN A 123 -21.52 16.99 -9.47
CA ASN A 123 -20.28 17.49 -10.07
C ASN A 123 -19.06 17.21 -9.19
N ILE A 124 -17.86 17.44 -9.75
CA ILE A 124 -16.59 17.21 -9.06
C ILE A 124 -16.45 18.03 -7.76
N PRO A 125 -16.83 19.32 -7.69
CA PRO A 125 -16.81 20.06 -6.43
C PRO A 125 -17.70 19.45 -5.34
N MET A 126 -18.86 18.90 -5.70
CA MET A 126 -19.72 18.18 -4.75
C MET A 126 -19.05 16.90 -4.24
N LEU A 127 -18.43 16.12 -5.13
CA LEU A 127 -17.66 14.94 -4.72
C LEU A 127 -16.56 15.31 -3.72
N ARG A 128 -15.82 16.39 -3.99
CA ARG A 128 -14.75 16.87 -3.09
C ARG A 128 -15.28 17.26 -1.70
N LYS A 129 -16.42 17.93 -1.64
CA LYS A 129 -17.12 18.27 -0.38
C LYS A 129 -17.56 17.03 0.38
N GLU A 130 -18.11 16.04 -0.30
CA GLU A 130 -18.52 14.78 0.34
C GLU A 130 -17.31 13.98 0.83
N ILE A 131 -16.21 13.98 0.09
CA ILE A 131 -14.93 13.41 0.55
C ILE A 131 -14.45 14.13 1.81
N ARG A 132 -14.47 15.47 1.83
CA ARG A 132 -14.08 16.24 3.02
C ARG A 132 -14.92 15.87 4.24
N LYS A 133 -16.24 15.81 4.10
CA LYS A 133 -17.14 15.42 5.20
C LYS A 133 -16.87 14.01 5.72
N LYS A 134 -16.52 13.07 4.82
CA LYS A 134 -16.39 11.65 5.15
C LYS A 134 -15.01 11.25 5.64
N LEU A 135 -13.96 11.90 5.13
CA LEU A 135 -12.56 11.55 5.36
C LEU A 135 -11.77 12.63 6.10
N ASP A 136 -12.37 13.79 6.36
CA ASP A 136 -11.71 14.95 6.97
C ASP A 136 -10.48 15.43 6.18
N VAL A 137 -10.56 15.35 4.85
CA VAL A 137 -9.52 15.83 3.93
C VAL A 137 -9.99 17.09 3.24
N ASP A 138 -9.28 18.21 3.44
CA ASP A 138 -9.61 19.48 2.78
C ASP A 138 -9.66 19.35 1.25
N GLU A 139 -10.60 20.05 0.62
CA GLU A 139 -10.85 19.97 -0.82
C GLU A 139 -9.60 20.29 -1.66
N SER A 140 -8.75 21.21 -1.17
CA SER A 140 -7.48 21.60 -1.80
C SER A 140 -6.37 20.54 -1.73
N LYS A 141 -6.48 19.58 -0.80
CA LYS A 141 -5.53 18.47 -0.63
C LYS A 141 -5.94 17.22 -1.40
N GLN A 142 -7.12 17.24 -2.03
CA GLN A 142 -7.65 16.10 -2.76
C GLN A 142 -7.18 16.17 -4.21
N LYS A 143 -6.43 15.17 -4.67
CA LYS A 143 -6.12 14.97 -6.08
C LYS A 143 -6.85 13.71 -6.54
N LEU A 144 -7.91 13.90 -7.33
CA LEU A 144 -8.77 12.83 -7.80
C LEU A 144 -8.32 12.41 -9.19
N ILE A 145 -8.09 11.11 -9.41
CA ILE A 145 -7.67 10.55 -10.68
C ILE A 145 -8.65 9.46 -11.10
N TYR A 146 -9.08 9.50 -12.36
CA TYR A 146 -9.89 8.46 -12.97
C TYR A 146 -9.37 8.17 -14.38
N ASN A 147 -9.13 6.91 -14.71
CA ASN A 147 -8.57 6.48 -16.00
C ASN A 147 -7.32 7.28 -16.44
N GLY A 148 -6.42 7.57 -15.48
CA GLY A 148 -5.20 8.33 -15.73
C GLY A 148 -5.39 9.83 -15.91
N VAL A 149 -6.62 10.35 -15.80
CA VAL A 149 -6.93 11.78 -15.92
C VAL A 149 -7.27 12.35 -14.55
N GLU A 150 -6.63 13.47 -14.20
CA GLU A 150 -6.96 14.22 -13.00
C GLU A 150 -8.31 14.94 -13.18
N LEU A 151 -9.20 14.82 -12.19
CA LEU A 151 -10.49 15.48 -12.18
C LEU A 151 -10.31 16.95 -11.80
N GLN A 152 -10.31 17.82 -12.81
CA GLN A 152 -10.16 19.26 -12.67
C GLN A 152 -11.52 19.96 -12.56
N ASP A 153 -11.53 21.06 -11.82
CA ASP A 153 -12.65 22.00 -11.76
C ASP A 153 -12.42 23.08 -12.83
N GLN A 154 -13.34 23.22 -13.79
CA GLN A 154 -13.32 24.37 -14.70
C GLN A 154 -13.92 25.61 -14.01
N VAL A 155 -13.32 26.77 -14.28
CA VAL A 155 -13.66 28.05 -13.64
C VAL A 155 -15.08 28.51 -13.95
N THR A 156 -15.60 28.20 -15.14
CA THR A 156 -16.90 28.71 -15.62
C THR A 156 -18.05 27.72 -15.46
N THR A 157 -17.79 26.43 -15.59
CA THR A 157 -18.82 25.36 -15.55
C THR A 157 -18.25 24.14 -14.84
N PRO A 158 -18.76 23.78 -13.64
CA PRO A 158 -18.27 22.62 -12.92
C PRO A 158 -18.41 21.34 -13.75
N CYS A 159 -17.31 20.60 -13.93
CA CYS A 159 -17.34 19.31 -14.58
C CYS A 159 -18.18 18.32 -13.76
N THR A 160 -18.98 17.53 -14.46
CA THR A 160 -19.81 16.46 -13.91
C THR A 160 -19.03 15.14 -13.86
N LEU A 161 -19.57 14.14 -13.17
CA LEU A 161 -19.03 12.78 -13.25
C LEU A 161 -19.10 12.22 -14.69
N GLN A 162 -20.16 12.57 -15.42
CA GLN A 162 -20.39 12.11 -16.79
C GLN A 162 -19.36 12.69 -17.77
N ASP A 163 -18.87 13.91 -17.56
CA ASP A 163 -17.83 14.53 -18.39
C ASP A 163 -16.53 13.70 -18.38
N TYR A 164 -16.26 13.01 -17.28
CA TYR A 164 -15.14 12.07 -17.13
C TYR A 164 -15.51 10.62 -17.40
N LYS A 165 -16.73 10.35 -17.89
CA LYS A 165 -17.29 9.01 -18.12
C LYS A 165 -17.29 8.12 -16.86
N ILE A 166 -17.46 8.74 -15.70
CA ILE A 166 -17.58 8.03 -14.43
C ILE A 166 -19.03 7.54 -14.31
N GLU A 167 -19.18 6.22 -14.23
CA GLU A 167 -20.48 5.54 -14.08
C GLU A 167 -20.63 4.90 -12.70
N PRO A 168 -21.85 4.54 -12.26
CA PRO A 168 -22.03 3.71 -11.08
C PRO A 168 -21.16 2.45 -11.14
N GLY A 169 -20.50 2.14 -10.03
CA GLY A 169 -19.52 1.07 -9.90
C GLY A 169 -18.08 1.51 -10.12
N SER A 170 -17.83 2.72 -10.63
CA SER A 170 -16.49 3.24 -10.92
C SER A 170 -15.65 3.46 -9.66
N HIS A 171 -14.33 3.33 -9.82
CA HIS A 171 -13.33 3.58 -8.78
C HIS A 171 -12.47 4.78 -9.16
N ILE A 172 -12.51 5.81 -8.34
CA ILE A 172 -11.74 7.04 -8.47
C ILE A 172 -10.59 6.96 -7.46
N GLN A 173 -9.36 7.13 -7.92
CA GLN A 173 -8.21 7.20 -7.03
C GLN A 173 -8.18 8.58 -6.34
N LEU A 174 -8.05 8.60 -5.02
CA LEU A 174 -7.76 9.80 -4.24
C LEU A 174 -6.30 9.75 -3.79
N ILE A 175 -5.55 10.76 -4.22
CA ILE A 175 -4.22 11.09 -3.73
C ILE A 175 -4.38 12.27 -2.77
N ILE A 176 -3.91 12.11 -1.54
CA ILE A 176 -3.95 13.17 -0.53
C ILE A 176 -2.62 13.89 -0.55
N VAL A 177 -2.61 15.10 -1.11
CA VAL A 177 -1.43 15.97 -1.18
C VAL A 177 -1.40 16.83 0.08
N LEU A 178 -0.49 16.51 1.00
CA LEU A 178 -0.34 17.22 2.28
C LEU A 178 0.40 18.55 2.11
N TYR A 179 1.32 18.59 1.16
CA TYR A 179 2.12 19.75 0.81
C TYR A 179 2.44 19.70 -0.69
N GLY A 180 2.26 20.81 -1.41
CA GLY A 180 2.38 20.86 -2.88
C GLY A 180 1.25 21.66 -3.52
N GLY A 181 1.54 22.43 -4.58
CA GLY A 181 0.57 23.28 -5.30
C GLY A 181 1.11 24.67 -5.68
N ALA A 182 0.26 25.58 -6.16
CA ALA A 182 0.62 26.94 -6.62
C ALA A 182 1.26 27.86 -5.54
N TYR A 183 1.26 27.41 -4.28
CA TYR A 183 1.80 28.12 -3.11
C TYR A 183 2.90 27.34 -2.39
N ALA A 184 3.35 26.20 -2.92
CA ALA A 184 4.48 25.48 -2.35
C ALA A 184 5.74 26.29 -2.62
N GLU A 185 6.39 26.77 -1.56
CA GLU A 185 7.77 27.26 -1.63
C GLU A 185 8.67 26.08 -2.02
N SER A 186 9.79 26.35 -2.69
CA SER A 186 10.73 25.29 -3.08
C SER A 186 11.27 24.61 -1.83
N THR A 187 10.80 23.40 -1.52
CA THR A 187 11.37 22.58 -0.44
C THR A 187 12.75 22.11 -0.88
N ASN A 188 13.78 22.80 -0.41
CA ASN A 188 15.16 22.55 -0.81
C ASN A 188 15.81 21.46 0.05
N SER A 189 15.38 21.35 1.31
CA SER A 189 15.84 20.31 2.20
C SER A 189 14.69 19.75 3.03
N LEU A 190 14.87 18.51 3.47
CA LEU A 190 13.90 17.79 4.24
C LEU A 190 14.58 17.10 5.41
N ILE A 191 13.96 17.20 6.57
CA ILE A 191 14.35 16.50 7.79
C ILE A 191 13.19 15.60 8.21
N PHE A 192 13.49 14.31 8.36
CA PHE A 192 12.63 13.34 9.01
C PHE A 192 13.23 13.00 10.37
N ASP A 193 12.57 13.42 11.44
CA ASP A 193 12.91 13.08 12.82
C ASP A 193 11.94 12.04 13.34
N LEU A 194 12.46 10.93 13.83
CA LEU A 194 11.69 9.88 14.51
C LEU A 194 12.13 9.79 15.96
N PHE A 195 11.18 9.58 16.86
CA PHE A 195 11.46 9.32 18.28
C PHE A 195 10.45 8.33 18.85
N TRP A 196 10.89 7.57 19.85
CA TRP A 196 10.07 6.59 20.56
C TRP A 196 10.55 6.38 21.99
N GLY A 197 9.67 5.83 22.83
CA GLY A 197 10.02 5.22 24.10
C GLY A 197 10.06 3.69 23.99
N TYR A 198 10.86 3.04 24.83
CA TYR A 198 11.05 1.58 24.78
C TYR A 198 9.74 0.83 25.05
N PRO A 199 9.59 -0.41 24.53
CA PRO A 199 8.41 -1.21 24.74
C PRO A 199 8.01 -1.37 26.22
N ALA A 200 6.71 -1.51 26.48
CA ALA A 200 6.17 -1.65 27.83
C ALA A 200 6.79 -2.82 28.61
N ASN A 201 7.15 -3.90 27.92
CA ASN A 201 7.73 -5.10 28.50
C ASN A 201 9.25 -5.01 28.74
N GLY A 202 9.85 -3.84 28.54
CA GLY A 202 11.11 -3.44 29.17
C GLY A 202 12.40 -3.77 28.41
N ASN A 203 12.37 -4.64 27.39
CA ASN A 203 13.55 -4.87 26.57
C ASN A 203 13.80 -3.67 25.65
N GLN A 204 15.08 -3.31 25.52
CA GLN A 204 15.54 -2.33 24.55
C GLN A 204 15.19 -2.82 23.14
N ASP A 205 14.50 -1.97 22.38
CA ASP A 205 14.16 -2.23 20.99
C ASP A 205 14.10 -0.93 20.19
N CYS A 206 14.30 -1.04 18.89
CA CYS A 206 14.36 0.09 17.97
C CYS A 206 13.13 0.13 17.07
N LEU A 207 12.59 1.33 16.92
CA LEU A 207 11.63 1.66 15.89
C LEU A 207 12.40 2.38 14.79
N ASP A 208 12.34 1.84 13.59
CA ASP A 208 13.22 2.24 12.51
C ASP A 208 12.50 3.05 11.45
N GLY A 209 13.02 4.25 11.21
CA GLY A 209 12.67 5.11 10.10
C GLY A 209 13.60 4.83 8.93
N SER A 210 13.05 4.53 7.76
CA SER A 210 13.81 4.36 6.54
C SER A 210 13.28 5.24 5.41
N CYS A 211 14.17 5.58 4.48
CA CYS A 211 13.82 6.29 3.26
C CYS A 211 14.25 5.48 2.04
N LEU A 212 13.30 5.09 1.19
CA LEU A 212 13.54 4.36 -0.05
C LEU A 212 13.39 5.30 -1.24
N LEU A 213 14.44 5.39 -2.06
CA LEU A 213 14.52 6.25 -3.24
C LEU A 213 14.22 5.45 -4.48
N TYR A 214 13.44 6.05 -5.37
CA TYR A 214 13.03 5.47 -6.64
C TYR A 214 13.35 6.39 -7.83
N LYS A 215 13.63 5.74 -8.96
CA LYS A 215 13.73 6.32 -10.30
C LYS A 215 12.53 5.85 -11.12
N GLY A 216 11.48 6.66 -11.19
CA GLY A 216 10.17 6.17 -11.64
C GLY A 216 9.67 5.07 -10.70
N ASP A 217 9.39 3.88 -11.24
CA ASP A 217 8.97 2.69 -10.49
C ASP A 217 10.14 1.78 -10.08
N VAL A 218 11.38 2.16 -10.39
CA VAL A 218 12.57 1.34 -10.12
C VAL A 218 13.21 1.76 -8.80
N PHE A 219 13.34 0.80 -7.87
CA PHE A 219 14.08 1.00 -6.64
C PHE A 219 15.54 1.34 -6.95
N PHE A 220 16.04 2.41 -6.32
CA PHE A 220 17.43 2.86 -6.50
C PHE A 220 18.29 2.60 -5.27
N ARG A 221 17.82 3.04 -4.10
CA ARG A 221 18.63 3.04 -2.88
C ARG A 221 17.76 3.20 -1.64
N LYS A 222 18.23 2.68 -0.51
CA LYS A 222 17.64 2.93 0.80
C LYS A 222 18.61 3.59 1.77
N TYR A 223 18.05 4.37 2.69
CA TYR A 223 18.70 4.92 3.87
C TYR A 223 17.99 4.39 5.11
N ASP A 224 18.70 3.62 5.91
CA ASP A 224 18.22 2.97 7.15
C ASP A 224 19.37 2.94 8.18
N ARG A 225 19.16 2.25 9.32
CA ARG A 225 20.17 2.12 10.39
C ARG A 225 21.51 1.52 9.94
N ILE A 226 21.53 0.73 8.87
CA ILE A 226 22.76 0.09 8.32
C ILE A 226 23.34 0.97 7.21
N SER A 227 22.47 1.45 6.33
CA SER A 227 22.79 2.15 5.09
C SER A 227 22.82 3.66 5.30
N ILE A 228 23.66 4.13 6.24
CA ILE A 228 23.52 5.47 6.78
C ILE A 228 23.95 6.61 5.86
N PHE A 229 24.93 6.36 4.98
CA PHE A 229 25.51 7.37 4.11
C PHE A 229 26.24 6.71 2.94
N TYR A 230 26.18 7.33 1.76
CA TYR A 230 26.89 6.86 0.58
C TYR A 230 27.78 7.98 0.03
N PRO A 231 29.12 7.84 0.07
CA PRO A 231 30.03 8.89 -0.42
C PRO A 231 29.80 9.29 -1.87
N SER A 232 29.39 8.35 -2.73
CA SER A 232 29.06 8.59 -4.14
C SER A 232 27.69 9.26 -4.35
N PHE A 233 26.91 9.47 -3.28
CA PHE A 233 25.60 10.10 -3.32
C PHE A 233 25.39 10.92 -2.03
N PRO A 234 26.09 12.07 -1.88
CA PRO A 234 26.22 12.77 -0.60
C PRO A 234 25.02 13.69 -0.27
N TYR A 235 23.85 13.45 -0.85
CA TYR A 235 22.67 14.31 -0.74
C TYR A 235 21.75 13.91 0.41
N MET A 236 21.94 12.72 0.99
CA MET A 236 21.13 12.20 2.08
C MET A 236 21.97 11.53 3.14
N ARG A 237 21.45 11.51 4.37
CA ARG A 237 22.11 10.86 5.51
C ARG A 237 21.08 10.38 6.52
N HIS A 238 21.29 9.19 7.04
CA HIS A 238 20.61 8.65 8.22
C HIS A 238 21.55 8.77 9.44
N SER A 239 21.02 9.06 10.63
CA SER A 239 21.86 9.23 11.83
C SER A 239 22.32 7.93 12.48
N GLY A 240 21.64 6.82 12.16
CA GLY A 240 21.65 5.61 12.97
C GLY A 240 20.84 5.81 14.26
N ASP A 241 20.83 4.77 15.10
CA ASP A 241 20.12 4.77 16.38
C ASP A 241 20.80 5.68 17.40
N LYS A 242 20.04 6.63 17.94
CA LYS A 242 20.43 7.42 19.11
C LYS A 242 19.60 6.98 20.29
N LEU A 243 20.22 6.16 21.13
CA LEU A 243 19.58 5.55 22.29
C LEU A 243 19.97 6.30 23.57
N ASP A 244 18.96 6.64 24.36
CA ASP A 244 19.05 7.26 25.67
C ASP A 244 18.54 6.25 26.69
N GLU A 245 19.45 5.36 27.13
CA GLU A 245 19.16 4.28 28.07
C GLU A 245 18.57 4.77 29.41
N PRO A 246 19.11 5.83 30.06
CA PRO A 246 18.53 6.35 31.30
C PRO A 246 17.06 6.74 31.19
N ASN A 247 16.67 7.37 30.07
CA ASN A 247 15.29 7.80 29.84
C ASN A 247 14.46 6.77 29.08
N LYS A 248 15.06 5.66 28.64
CA LYS A 248 14.44 4.61 27.80
C LYS A 248 13.81 5.18 26.53
N ARG A 249 14.56 6.03 25.84
CA ARG A 249 14.12 6.71 24.61
C ARG A 249 15.06 6.40 23.45
N GLY A 250 14.51 6.32 22.25
CA GLY A 250 15.27 6.23 21.01
C GLY A 250 14.89 7.35 20.05
N SER A 251 15.82 7.69 19.16
CA SER A 251 15.56 8.61 18.06
C SER A 251 16.43 8.32 16.85
N GLN A 252 15.92 8.68 15.67
CA GLN A 252 16.64 8.62 14.40
C GLN A 252 16.33 9.89 13.60
N ARG A 253 17.27 10.29 12.75
CA ARG A 253 17.11 11.42 11.83
C ARG A 253 17.55 11.02 10.43
N ILE A 254 16.73 11.34 9.44
CA ILE A 254 17.10 11.33 8.02
C ILE A 254 17.09 12.77 7.52
N THR A 255 18.17 13.18 6.85
CA THR A 255 18.22 14.46 6.14
C THR A 255 18.36 14.24 4.65
N ALA A 256 17.73 15.11 3.85
CA ALA A 256 17.80 15.09 2.40
C ALA A 256 17.92 16.51 1.84
N LYS A 257 18.84 16.71 0.89
CA LYS A 257 18.98 17.93 0.08
C LYS A 257 18.23 17.73 -1.23
N LEU A 258 16.94 18.06 -1.25
CA LEU A 258 16.01 17.79 -2.34
C LEU A 258 16.34 18.55 -3.63
N ASP A 259 16.90 19.75 -3.49
CA ASP A 259 17.38 20.60 -4.59
C ASP A 259 18.63 20.04 -5.29
N ALA A 260 19.46 19.32 -4.54
CA ALA A 260 20.70 18.70 -5.02
C ALA A 260 20.51 17.25 -5.50
N LEU A 261 19.33 16.65 -5.28
CA LEU A 261 19.05 15.30 -5.76
C LEU A 261 19.04 15.24 -7.30
N PRO A 262 19.73 14.26 -7.91
CA PRO A 262 19.71 14.07 -9.36
C PRO A 262 18.28 13.97 -9.92
N PRO A 263 18.04 14.51 -11.13
CA PRO A 263 16.68 14.62 -11.69
C PRO A 263 16.01 13.26 -11.90
N GLU A 264 16.78 12.18 -12.09
CA GLU A 264 16.25 10.83 -12.21
C GLU A 264 15.65 10.29 -10.91
N ILE A 265 15.99 10.87 -9.75
CA ILE A 265 15.33 10.53 -8.48
C ILE A 265 14.00 11.26 -8.43
N THR A 266 12.92 10.48 -8.50
CA THR A 266 11.56 10.99 -8.62
C THR A 266 10.76 10.88 -7.33
N GLN A 267 11.07 9.89 -6.49
CA GLN A 267 10.26 9.58 -5.31
C GLN A 267 11.11 9.14 -4.12
N LEU A 268 10.76 9.63 -2.94
CA LEU A 268 11.30 9.24 -1.64
C LEU A 268 10.14 8.73 -0.78
N TYR A 269 10.13 7.44 -0.46
CA TYR A 269 9.14 6.82 0.43
C TYR A 269 9.69 6.78 1.85
N PHE A 270 8.99 7.40 2.79
CA PHE A 270 9.33 7.35 4.21
C PHE A 270 8.53 6.25 4.89
N VAL A 271 9.25 5.28 5.46
CA VAL A 271 8.70 4.06 6.04
C VAL A 271 9.10 4.01 7.50
N LEU A 272 8.18 3.54 8.33
CA LEU A 272 8.42 3.21 9.72
C LEU A 272 8.25 1.70 9.89
N SER A 273 9.16 1.03 10.58
CA SER A 273 9.08 -0.41 10.84
C SER A 273 9.62 -0.78 12.22
N SER A 274 9.00 -1.75 12.87
CA SER A 274 9.54 -2.33 14.11
C SER A 274 10.75 -3.22 13.82
N SER A 275 11.67 -3.30 14.80
CA SER A 275 12.82 -4.21 14.76
C SER A 275 12.47 -5.57 15.36
N ASN A 276 12.56 -5.73 16.69
CA ASN A 276 12.25 -7.01 17.35
C ASN A 276 10.78 -7.11 17.79
N SER A 277 10.15 -5.97 18.09
CA SER A 277 8.77 -5.89 18.51
C SER A 277 7.83 -6.33 17.38
N PRO A 278 6.75 -7.07 17.70
CA PRO A 278 5.88 -7.62 16.68
C PRO A 278 5.03 -6.56 15.97
N THR A 279 4.85 -5.37 16.56
CA THR A 279 4.15 -4.25 15.92
C THR A 279 4.67 -2.90 16.39
N ILE A 280 4.38 -1.84 15.63
CA ILE A 280 4.67 -0.44 15.96
C ILE A 280 3.98 -0.02 17.27
N GLY A 281 2.80 -0.56 17.58
CA GLY A 281 2.03 -0.22 18.79
C GLY A 281 2.68 -0.65 20.11
N HIS A 282 3.75 -1.45 20.06
CA HIS A 282 4.49 -1.84 21.27
C HIS A 282 5.35 -0.72 21.83
N PHE A 283 5.75 0.25 21.00
CA PHE A 283 6.59 1.37 21.41
C PHE A 283 5.78 2.43 22.15
N LYS A 284 6.39 3.06 23.17
CA LYS A 284 5.71 4.08 23.97
C LYS A 284 5.81 5.43 23.28
N ALA A 285 4.67 6.10 23.10
CA ALA A 285 4.60 7.45 22.53
C ALA A 285 5.51 7.65 21.30
N PRO A 286 5.44 6.76 20.29
CA PRO A 286 6.19 6.97 19.06
C PRO A 286 5.66 8.21 18.36
N GLY A 287 6.56 8.98 17.76
CA GLY A 287 6.20 10.18 17.02
C GLY A 287 7.27 10.55 16.02
N PHE A 288 6.87 11.32 15.02
CA PHE A 288 7.80 11.79 14.01
C PHE A 288 7.51 13.24 13.60
N LYS A 289 8.48 13.85 12.93
CA LYS A 289 8.34 15.12 12.23
C LYS A 289 8.94 14.97 10.84
N LEU A 290 8.18 15.34 9.82
CA LEU A 290 8.70 15.54 8.48
C LEU A 290 8.60 17.04 8.20
N ILE A 291 9.71 17.73 8.06
CA ILE A 291 9.74 19.20 7.95
C ILE A 291 10.69 19.64 6.84
N ASP A 292 10.44 20.84 6.32
CA ASP A 292 11.46 21.64 5.65
C ASP A 292 12.36 22.24 6.74
N GLU A 293 13.68 22.17 6.57
CA GLU A 293 14.65 22.74 7.53
C GLU A 293 14.43 24.23 7.76
N THR A 294 13.95 24.95 6.74
CA THR A 294 13.66 26.39 6.78
C THR A 294 12.33 26.70 7.45
N GLN A 295 11.44 25.71 7.62
CA GLN A 295 10.09 25.87 8.19
C GLN A 295 9.81 24.80 9.26
N PRO A 296 10.56 24.78 10.38
CA PRO A 296 10.49 23.71 11.38
C PRO A 296 9.14 23.60 12.11
N ASP A 297 8.34 24.67 12.11
CA ASP A 297 7.02 24.71 12.75
C ASP A 297 5.89 24.23 11.83
N LYS A 298 6.19 23.90 10.57
CA LYS A 298 5.21 23.43 9.58
C LYS A 298 5.50 21.98 9.17
N PRO A 299 4.92 20.98 9.87
CA PRO A 299 5.07 19.60 9.48
C PRO A 299 4.46 19.36 8.09
N LEU A 300 5.25 18.76 7.20
CA LEU A 300 4.87 18.37 5.84
C LEU A 300 4.04 17.08 5.81
N CYS A 301 4.10 16.27 6.88
CA CYS A 301 3.31 15.04 7.02
C CYS A 301 2.70 14.94 8.42
N THR A 302 1.40 14.59 8.48
CA THR A 302 0.60 14.53 9.70
C THR A 302 -0.04 13.15 9.91
N TYR A 303 0.55 12.09 9.36
CA TYR A 303 0.07 10.71 9.54
C TYR A 303 0.02 10.34 11.03
N GLN A 304 -1.06 9.69 11.45
CA GLN A 304 -1.27 9.28 12.85
C GLN A 304 -0.78 7.84 13.04
N LEU A 305 0.29 7.66 13.82
CA LEU A 305 0.98 6.37 13.96
C LEU A 305 0.10 5.29 14.62
N GLU A 306 -0.92 5.69 15.37
CA GLU A 306 -1.90 4.80 15.99
C GLU A 306 -2.65 3.96 14.95
N GLN A 307 -2.81 4.48 13.73
CA GLN A 307 -3.42 3.74 12.61
C GLN A 307 -2.57 2.54 12.16
N ALA A 308 -1.28 2.51 12.53
CA ALA A 308 -0.35 1.41 12.25
C ALA A 308 0.01 0.59 13.51
N ALA A 309 -0.68 0.78 14.63
CA ALA A 309 -0.33 0.14 15.90
C ALA A 309 -0.28 -1.39 15.84
N GLU A 310 -1.11 -2.02 15.00
CA GLU A 310 -1.18 -3.47 14.82
C GLU A 310 -0.32 -4.01 13.67
N SER A 311 0.51 -3.16 13.06
CA SER A 311 1.34 -3.53 11.91
C SER A 311 2.84 -3.49 12.24
N GLN A 312 3.63 -4.29 11.54
CA GLN A 312 5.09 -4.27 11.63
C GLN A 312 5.69 -3.06 10.92
N ALA A 313 5.08 -2.62 9.82
CA ALA A 313 5.57 -1.48 9.07
C ALA A 313 4.44 -0.65 8.46
N VAL A 314 4.73 0.64 8.24
CA VAL A 314 3.85 1.56 7.52
C VAL A 314 4.67 2.45 6.59
N ILE A 315 4.23 2.54 5.34
CA ILE A 315 4.65 3.60 4.43
C ILE A 315 3.83 4.83 4.74
N MET A 316 4.43 5.82 5.41
CA MET A 316 3.71 6.98 5.93
C MET A 316 3.38 7.95 4.80
N CYS A 317 4.39 8.33 4.01
CA CYS A 317 4.25 9.30 2.94
C CYS A 317 5.25 9.04 1.80
N CYS A 318 4.96 9.67 0.67
CA CYS A 318 5.83 9.74 -0.49
C CYS A 318 6.13 11.22 -0.78
N VAL A 319 7.41 11.57 -0.86
CA VAL A 319 7.85 12.88 -1.36
C VAL A 319 8.16 12.71 -2.84
N SER A 320 7.32 13.29 -3.69
CA SER A 320 7.30 13.06 -5.15
C SER A 320 7.68 14.34 -5.89
N ARG A 321 8.50 14.21 -6.93
CA ARG A 321 8.91 15.33 -7.78
C ARG A 321 7.79 15.69 -8.75
N VAL A 322 7.41 16.97 -8.83
CA VAL A 322 6.31 17.46 -9.69
C VAL A 322 6.76 18.28 -10.91
N GLY A 323 8.08 18.44 -11.08
CA GLY A 323 8.70 19.19 -12.19
C GLY A 323 9.37 20.49 -11.73
N GLN A 324 10.27 21.03 -12.56
CA GLN A 324 11.00 22.29 -12.29
C GLN A 324 11.71 22.36 -10.90
N GLY A 325 12.14 21.21 -10.37
CA GLY A 325 12.78 21.13 -9.05
C GLY A 325 11.83 21.14 -7.85
N MET A 326 10.51 21.22 -8.09
CA MET A 326 9.49 21.23 -7.05
C MET A 326 9.15 19.82 -6.57
N TRP A 327 8.76 19.74 -5.30
CA TRP A 327 8.38 18.50 -4.62
C TRP A 327 7.00 18.65 -3.97
N GLU A 328 6.26 17.56 -3.94
CA GLU A 328 5.02 17.41 -3.19
C GLU A 328 5.16 16.29 -2.15
N VAL A 329 4.41 16.38 -1.06
CA VAL A 329 4.32 15.35 -0.03
C VAL A 329 2.93 14.74 -0.07
N ILE A 330 2.88 13.45 -0.33
CA ILE A 330 1.65 12.67 -0.47
C ILE A 330 1.50 11.73 0.72
N GLN A 331 0.33 11.72 1.34
CA GLN A 331 -0.01 10.74 2.36
C GLN A 331 -0.21 9.36 1.71
N ILE A 332 0.45 8.34 2.27
CA ILE A 332 0.29 6.95 1.83
C ILE A 332 -0.51 6.18 2.88
N GLY A 333 0.03 6.00 4.09
CA GLY A 333 -0.61 5.26 5.18
C GLY A 333 -0.83 3.77 4.90
N LYS A 334 0.05 3.15 4.08
CA LYS A 334 -0.05 1.75 3.66
C LYS A 334 0.66 0.86 4.68
N LEU A 335 -0.07 -0.09 5.26
CA LEU A 335 0.49 -1.08 6.17
C LEU A 335 1.25 -2.17 5.40
N SER A 336 2.29 -2.72 6.03
CA SER A 336 3.14 -3.77 5.47
C SER A 336 3.57 -4.77 6.55
N ASN A 337 3.76 -6.02 6.13
CA ASN A 337 4.29 -7.11 6.98
C ASN A 337 5.82 -7.21 6.92
N GLY A 338 6.50 -6.23 6.32
CA GLY A 338 7.96 -6.17 6.29
C GLY A 338 8.51 -5.51 7.56
N ASN A 339 9.83 -5.52 7.68
CA ASN A 339 10.53 -4.93 8.81
C ASN A 339 11.98 -4.57 8.44
N VAL A 340 12.79 -4.24 9.43
CA VAL A 340 14.18 -3.80 9.26
C VAL A 340 15.11 -4.87 8.67
N GLU A 341 14.76 -6.15 8.82
CA GLU A 341 15.51 -7.29 8.29
C GLU A 341 14.92 -7.79 6.95
N ASP A 342 13.63 -7.55 6.68
CA ASP A 342 12.94 -7.97 5.47
C ASP A 342 12.14 -6.81 4.83
N TYR A 343 12.76 -6.18 3.83
CA TYR A 343 12.17 -5.08 3.06
C TYR A 343 11.30 -5.55 1.89
N ASP A 344 11.32 -6.83 1.51
CA ASP A 344 10.56 -7.32 0.35
C ASP A 344 9.06 -7.00 0.45
N PRO A 345 8.38 -7.17 1.61
CA PRO A 345 6.98 -6.79 1.74
C PRO A 345 6.77 -5.27 1.70
N ILE A 346 7.73 -4.48 2.19
CA ILE A 346 7.70 -3.01 2.12
C ILE A 346 7.76 -2.56 0.65
N GLU A 347 8.71 -3.07 -0.13
CA GLU A 347 8.84 -2.73 -1.56
C GLU A 347 7.61 -3.16 -2.37
N LYS A 348 7.06 -4.35 -2.10
CA LYS A 348 5.79 -4.80 -2.70
C LYS A 348 4.63 -3.88 -2.35
N SER A 349 4.59 -3.38 -1.11
CA SER A 349 3.53 -2.47 -0.66
C SER A 349 3.67 -1.09 -1.31
N ILE A 350 4.91 -0.59 -1.47
CA ILE A 350 5.19 0.64 -2.23
C ILE A 350 4.73 0.50 -3.68
N ALA A 351 5.02 -0.63 -4.33
CA ALA A 351 4.60 -0.89 -5.70
C ALA A 351 3.07 -0.90 -5.88
N GLN A 352 2.30 -1.23 -4.84
CA GLN A 352 0.83 -1.14 -4.84
C GLN A 352 0.31 0.29 -4.65
N CYS A 353 1.17 1.20 -4.18
CA CYS A 353 0.86 2.62 -3.98
C CYS A 353 1.40 3.49 -5.13
N SER A 354 1.79 2.89 -6.26
CA SER A 354 2.42 3.62 -7.35
C SER A 354 1.51 4.72 -7.86
N LEU A 355 2.01 5.96 -7.83
CA LEU A 355 1.30 7.16 -8.28
C LEU A 355 1.10 7.20 -9.81
N PHE A 356 1.81 6.33 -10.52
CA PHE A 356 1.74 6.15 -11.96
C PHE A 356 1.24 4.73 -12.21
N ASP A 357 -0.04 4.59 -12.55
CA ASP A 357 -0.52 3.32 -13.06
C ASP A 357 0.19 3.00 -14.38
N LYS A 358 0.66 1.75 -14.48
CA LYS A 358 1.02 1.13 -15.75
C LYS A 358 -0.23 1.03 -16.61
N LEU A 359 -0.48 2.08 -17.40
CA LEU A 359 -1.36 2.01 -18.56
C LEU A 359 -0.67 1.10 -19.59
N HIS A 360 -0.91 -0.20 -19.48
CA HIS A 360 -0.64 -1.18 -20.53
C HIS A 360 -1.88 -2.02 -20.80
#